data_AF-A0A7L4ZVT3-F1
#
_entry.id   AF-A0A7L4ZVT3-F1
#
_cell.length_a   1.000
_cell.length_b   1.000
_cell.length_c   1.000
_cell.angle_alpha   90.00
_cell.angle_beta   90.00
_cell.angle_gamma   90.00
#
_symmetry.space_group_name_H-M   'P 1'
#
loop_
_entity.id
_entity.type
_entity.pdbx_description
1 polymer ?
#
loop_
_entity_poly.entity_id
_entity_poly.type
_entity_poly.pdbx_seq_one_letter_code
_entity_poly.pdbx_strand_id
1 'polypeptide(L)' 'MSLPVQQYARCIDASRRPADHIGDWPESGRVYPIEYKRNARTGEPQVHVLGFYAERPYGAFAARRFEHVVELWLN' A
#
# COMPACT_ATOMS: atom_id res chain seq x y z
N MET A 1 -21.53 -12.26 1.72
CA MET A 1 -20.78 -11.41 0.77
C MET A 1 -20.41 -10.15 1.51
N SER A 2 -19.11 -9.83 1.62
CA SER A 2 -18.73 -8.50 2.12
C SER A 2 -19.15 -7.46 1.07
N LEU A 3 -19.73 -6.35 1.50
CA LEU A 3 -19.91 -5.21 0.59
C LEU A 3 -18.52 -4.75 0.13
N PRO A 4 -18.38 -4.29 -1.13
CA PRO A 4 -17.11 -3.77 -1.61
C PRO A 4 -16.76 -2.52 -0.80
N VAL A 5 -15.54 -2.52 -0.26
CA VAL A 5 -14.97 -1.40 0.47
C VAL A 5 -13.71 -0.93 -0.26
N GLN A 6 -13.54 0.37 -0.36
CA GLN A 6 -12.29 0.99 -0.79
C GLN A 6 -11.60 1.63 0.42
N GLN A 7 -10.39 1.19 0.71
CA GLN A 7 -9.59 1.75 1.80
C GLN A 7 -8.64 2.82 1.25
N TYR A 8 -8.38 3.83 2.06
CA TYR A 8 -7.39 4.87 1.79
C TYR A 8 -6.41 4.99 2.95
N ALA A 9 -5.14 5.14 2.62
CA ALA A 9 -4.10 5.36 3.61
C ALA A 9 -3.11 6.44 3.17
N ARG A 10 -2.58 7.15 4.16
CA ARG A 10 -1.55 8.18 3.99
C ARG A 10 -0.17 7.54 4.13
N CYS A 11 0.75 7.82 3.21
CA CYS A 11 2.13 7.45 3.42
C CYS A 11 2.76 8.35 4.49
N ILE A 12 3.26 7.75 5.57
CA ILE A 12 3.94 8.45 6.67
C ILE A 12 5.46 8.23 6.65
N ASP A 13 5.93 7.18 5.97
CA ASP A 13 7.36 6.89 5.77
C ASP A 13 7.62 6.49 4.31
N ALA A 14 8.16 7.44 3.54
CA ALA A 14 8.61 7.25 2.16
C ALA A 14 10.14 7.05 2.07
N SER A 15 10.84 6.91 3.19
CA SER A 15 12.30 6.81 3.22
C SER A 15 12.78 5.45 2.70
N ARG A 16 14.09 5.28 2.48
CA ARG A 16 14.72 3.98 2.16
C ARG A 16 14.08 3.28 0.95
N ARG A 17 13.87 4.02 -0.14
CA ARG A 17 13.62 3.42 -1.45
C ARG A 17 14.84 2.57 -1.83
N PRO A 18 14.69 1.26 -2.14
CA PRO A 18 15.80 0.44 -2.61
C PRO A 18 16.44 1.05 -3.86
N ALA A 19 17.76 0.96 -3.97
CA ALA A 19 18.50 1.54 -5.09
C ALA A 19 18.14 0.89 -6.44
N ASP A 20 17.74 -0.37 -6.40
CA ASP A 20 17.29 -1.20 -7.53
C ASP A 20 15.77 -1.19 -7.70
N HIS A 21 15.04 -0.31 -6.99
CA HIS A 21 13.58 -0.22 -7.12
C HIS A 21 13.16 0.43 -8.44
N ILE A 22 12.50 -0.35 -9.29
CA ILE A 22 11.91 0.11 -10.56
C ILE A 22 10.40 0.25 -10.40
N GLY A 23 9.88 1.42 -10.79
CA GLY A 23 8.46 1.77 -10.75
C GLY A 23 8.14 2.85 -9.71
N ASP A 24 6.86 2.90 -9.36
CA ASP A 24 6.25 3.88 -8.47
C ASP A 24 6.71 3.69 -7.03
N TRP A 25 6.82 4.81 -6.32
CA TRP A 25 7.18 4.85 -4.91
C TRP A 25 6.29 5.88 -4.21
N PRO A 26 5.76 5.58 -3.02
CA PRO A 26 4.84 6.51 -2.35
C PRO A 26 5.59 7.76 -1.88
N GLU A 27 4.89 8.88 -1.87
CA GLU A 27 5.37 10.16 -1.37
C GLU A 27 4.81 10.41 0.03
N SER A 28 5.68 10.88 0.95
CA SER A 28 5.26 11.19 2.31
C SER A 28 4.16 12.26 2.32
N GLY A 29 3.13 12.05 3.13
CA GLY A 29 1.96 12.91 3.26
C GLY A 29 0.84 12.66 2.23
N ARG A 30 1.12 11.99 1.11
CA ARG A 30 0.08 11.68 0.11
C ARG A 30 -0.84 10.56 0.57
N VAL A 31 -2.12 10.67 0.20
CA VAL A 31 -3.16 9.66 0.45
C VAL A 31 -3.40 8.87 -0.83
N TYR A 32 -3.47 7.55 -0.70
CA TYR A 32 -3.64 6.63 -1.82
C TYR A 32 -4.81 5.68 -1.57
N PRO A 33 -5.52 5.25 -2.63
CA PRO A 33 -6.35 4.06 -2.54
C PRO A 33 -5.44 2.83 -2.36
N ILE A 34 -5.78 1.97 -1.41
CA ILE A 34 -4.96 0.81 -1.06
C ILE A 34 -5.78 -0.47 -0.90
N GLU A 35 -5.06 -1.59 -0.85
CA GLU A 35 -5.55 -2.88 -0.39
C GLU A 35 -4.56 -3.45 0.63
N TYR A 36 -5.05 -3.85 1.82
CA TYR A 36 -4.25 -4.61 2.78
C TYR A 36 -4.24 -6.09 2.40
N LYS A 37 -3.04 -6.67 2.27
CA LYS A 37 -2.83 -8.11 2.07
C LYS A 37 -1.90 -8.67 3.12
N ARG A 38 -1.89 -9.99 3.26
CA ARG A 38 -0.87 -10.70 4.04
C ARG A 38 0.23 -11.14 3.10
N ASN A 39 1.48 -10.94 3.52
CA ASN A 39 2.62 -11.53 2.84
C ASN A 39 2.48 -13.07 2.87
N ALA A 40 2.56 -13.72 1.70
CA ALA A 40 2.36 -15.18 1.62
C ALA A 40 3.43 -15.99 2.37
N ARG A 41 4.63 -15.43 2.56
CA ARG A 41 5.75 -16.10 3.25
C ARG A 41 5.79 -15.81 4.75
N THR A 42 5.59 -14.55 5.16
CA THR A 42 5.73 -14.13 6.57
C THR A 42 4.39 -13.95 7.31
N GLY A 43 3.27 -13.87 6.59
CA GLY A 43 1.94 -13.60 7.16
C GLY A 43 1.72 -12.16 7.61
N GLU A 44 2.76 -11.32 7.56
CA GLU A 44 2.74 -9.92 7.97
C GLU A 44 1.85 -9.08 7.04
N PRO A 45 1.18 -8.04 7.58
CA PRO A 45 0.37 -7.15 6.77
C PRO A 45 1.24 -6.28 5.86
N GLN A 46 0.82 -6.19 4.60
CA GLN A 46 1.42 -5.38 3.56
C GLN A 46 0.35 -4.53 2.87
N VAL A 47 0.78 -3.39 2.35
CA VAL A 47 -0.05 -2.43 1.65
C VAL A 47 0.26 -2.51 0.17
N HIS A 48 -0.77 -2.71 -0.64
CA HIS A 48 -0.72 -2.53 -2.09
C HIS A 48 -1.38 -1.19 -2.42
N VAL A 49 -0.62 -0.28 -3.03
CA VAL A 49 -1.19 0.95 -3.56
C VAL A 49 -1.85 0.66 -4.90
N LEU A 50 -3.15 0.96 -5.01
CA LEU A 50 -3.89 0.69 -6.24
C LEU A 50 -3.43 1.67 -7.33
N GLY A 51 -3.15 1.12 -8.52
CA GLY A 51 -2.63 1.88 -9.66
C GLY A 51 -1.10 2.05 -9.70
N PHE A 52 -0.37 1.62 -8.66
CA PHE A 52 1.08 1.59 -8.72
C PHE A 52 1.60 0.43 -9.57
N TYR A 53 2.59 0.73 -10.40
CA TYR A 53 3.44 -0.25 -11.06
C TYR A 53 4.77 -0.35 -10.31
N ALA A 54 5.22 -1.57 -10.04
CA ALA A 54 6.59 -1.84 -9.62
C ALA A 54 7.03 -3.21 -10.13
N GLU A 55 8.29 -3.32 -10.53
CA GLU A 55 8.85 -4.62 -10.88
C GLU A 55 8.96 -5.52 -9.65
N ARG A 56 8.86 -6.83 -9.85
CA ARG A 56 9.08 -7.79 -8.76
C ARG A 56 10.51 -7.60 -8.21
N PRO A 57 10.70 -7.64 -6.88
CA PRO A 57 9.74 -8.05 -5.85
C PRO A 57 8.94 -6.91 -5.18
N TYR A 58 8.97 -5.69 -5.71
CA TYR A 58 8.63 -4.46 -4.97
C TYR A 58 7.16 -4.00 -5.05
N GLY A 59 6.24 -4.85 -5.52
CA GLY A 59 4.81 -4.50 -5.68
C GLY A 59 3.99 -4.39 -4.38
N ALA A 60 4.63 -4.42 -3.21
CA ALA A 60 3.97 -4.34 -1.90
C ALA A 60 4.86 -3.60 -0.89
N PHE A 61 4.24 -2.85 0.00
CA PHE A 61 4.93 -2.05 1.01
C PHE A 61 4.62 -2.56 2.43
N ALA A 62 5.57 -2.36 3.35
CA ALA A 62 5.32 -2.66 4.77
C ALA A 62 4.21 -1.76 5.32
N ALA A 63 3.22 -2.34 6.03
CA ALA A 63 2.08 -1.60 6.55
C ALA A 63 2.46 -0.39 7.43
N ARG A 64 3.56 -0.50 8.20
CA ARG A 64 4.07 0.58 9.05
C ARG A 64 4.45 1.88 8.31
N ARG A 65 4.56 1.85 6.97
CA ARG A 65 4.81 3.04 6.15
C ARG A 65 3.55 3.87 5.91
N PHE A 66 2.39 3.35 6.27
CA PHE A 66 1.10 3.94 5.98
C PHE A 66 0.24 4.04 7.23
N GLU A 67 -0.49 5.14 7.33
CA GLU A 67 -1.53 5.36 8.33
C GLU A 67 -2.89 5.29 7.63
N HIS A 68 -3.80 4.47 8.16
CA HIS A 68 -5.15 4.34 7.61
C HIS A 68 -5.92 5.66 7.79
N VAL A 69 -6.60 6.11 6.74
CA VAL A 69 -7.37 7.38 6.74
C VAL A 69 -8.86 7.11 6.79
N VAL A 70 -9.40 6.32 5.86
CA VAL A 70 -10.84 6.08 5.73
C VAL A 70 -11.13 4.81 4.94
N GLU A 71 -12.25 4.18 5.25
CA GLU A 71 -12.89 3.13 4.43
C GLU A 71 -14.18 3.68 3.84
N LEU A 72 -14.33 3.57 2.52
CA LEU A 72 -15.55 3.95 1.80
C LEU A 72 -16.29 2.69 1.38
N TRP A 73 -17.57 2.60 1.72
CA TRP A 73 -18.46 1.57 1.21
C TRP A 73 -18.93 1.96 -0.19
N LEU A 74 -18.83 1.02 -1.14
CA LEU A 74 -19.25 1.22 -2.52
C LEU A 74 -20.62 0.57 -2.72
N ASN A 75 -21.68 1.26 -2.34
CA ASN A 75 -23.07 0.79 -2.40
C ASN A 75 -23.94 1.62 -3.34
#